data_AF-A0A1Q7SE93-F1
#
_entry.id   AF-A0A1Q7SE93-F1
#
_cell.length_a   1.000
_cell.length_b   1.000
_cell.length_c   1.000
_cell.angle_alpha   90.00
_cell.angle_beta   90.00
_cell.angle_gamma   90.00
#
_symmetry.space_group_name_H-M   'P 1'
#
loop_
_entity.id
_entity.type
_entity.pdbx_description
1 polymer ?
#
loop_
_entity_poly.entity_id
_entity_poly.type
_entity_poly.pdbx_seq_one_letter_code
_entity_poly.pdbx_strand_id
1 'polypeptide(L)'
;NVWLDAQGRLHLRITHRSNQWQCAEIVSARTFGYGSYRFEIDSEVDNLDVKTVLGLFTWSDDPAYADREIDVEGSRWGNAADSNNAQFVVQPYDIAGHLVRYDVPAGISDSTHAFTWETNRVSFQSLRGGYSPSPDPTNIISAWNYSLAVPQTGDENVRLNLWLYTGSPPAGNLEVEVIIKSFQFVPLDLPQPALLKDITRLANGLAQFSIQSQPDRRYQIQTTTNLIDWQEAGVVLATNVSSVFTETNSSASGTRYFR
;
A
#
# COMPACT_ATOMS: atom_id res chain seq x y z
N ASN A 1 -22.72 -11.09 -12.13
CA ASN A 1 -22.19 -9.79 -11.70
C ASN A 1 -20.68 -9.70 -11.79
N VAL A 2 -19.98 -10.83 -11.96
CA VAL A 2 -18.53 -10.88 -12.20
C VAL A 2 -18.25 -11.80 -13.38
N TRP A 3 -17.46 -11.36 -14.36
CA TRP A 3 -16.96 -12.21 -15.46
C TRP A 3 -15.68 -11.64 -16.08
N LEU A 4 -14.98 -12.44 -16.87
CA LEU A 4 -13.89 -12.00 -17.73
C LEU A 4 -14.37 -11.85 -19.18
N ASP A 5 -13.99 -10.79 -19.87
CA ASP A 5 -14.21 -10.69 -21.31
C ASP A 5 -13.17 -11.46 -22.15
N ALA A 6 -13.27 -11.38 -23.47
CA ALA A 6 -12.37 -12.05 -24.40
C ALA A 6 -10.92 -11.49 -24.37
N GLN A 7 -10.71 -10.32 -23.76
CA GLN A 7 -9.40 -9.71 -23.55
C GLN A 7 -8.83 -10.03 -22.17
N GLY A 8 -9.57 -10.75 -21.32
CA GLY A 8 -9.17 -11.08 -19.96
C GLY A 8 -9.39 -9.96 -18.95
N ARG A 9 -10.14 -8.91 -19.29
CA ARG A 9 -10.50 -7.83 -18.37
C ARG A 9 -11.65 -8.29 -17.48
N LEU A 10 -11.59 -7.93 -16.20
CA LEU A 10 -12.58 -8.26 -15.20
C LEU A 10 -13.71 -7.24 -15.19
N HIS A 11 -14.93 -7.70 -15.36
CA HIS A 11 -16.14 -6.89 -15.26
C HIS A 11 -16.79 -7.08 -13.91
N LEU A 12 -17.01 -5.99 -13.17
CA LEU A 12 -17.82 -5.93 -11.96
C LEU A 12 -19.08 -5.15 -12.25
N ARG A 13 -20.26 -5.71 -11.93
CA ARG A 13 -21.54 -5.09 -12.28
C ARG A 13 -22.54 -5.09 -11.14
N ILE A 14 -23.16 -3.95 -10.88
CA ILE A 14 -24.39 -3.85 -10.10
C ILE A 14 -25.57 -4.05 -11.04
N THR A 15 -26.38 -5.08 -10.79
CA THR A 15 -27.51 -5.46 -11.66
C THR A 15 -28.83 -5.43 -10.91
N HIS A 16 -29.94 -5.19 -11.63
CA HIS A 16 -31.28 -5.30 -11.09
C HIS A 16 -31.96 -6.58 -11.61
N ARG A 17 -32.02 -7.62 -10.78
CA ARG A 17 -32.54 -8.95 -11.13
C ARG A 17 -33.53 -9.42 -10.09
N SER A 18 -34.62 -10.05 -10.54
CA SER A 18 -35.67 -10.56 -9.64
C SER A 18 -36.19 -9.51 -8.65
N ASN A 19 -36.34 -8.27 -9.13
CA ASN A 19 -36.78 -7.11 -8.34
C ASN A 19 -35.86 -6.76 -7.15
N GLN A 20 -34.58 -7.10 -7.25
CA GLN A 20 -33.55 -6.78 -6.27
C GLN A 20 -32.28 -6.28 -6.95
N TRP A 21 -31.63 -5.31 -6.31
CA TRP A 21 -30.30 -4.90 -6.69
C TRP A 21 -29.26 -5.87 -6.12
N GLN A 22 -28.33 -6.27 -6.96
CA GLN A 22 -27.27 -7.22 -6.61
C GLN A 22 -25.92 -6.59 -6.97
N CYS A 23 -25.01 -6.58 -6.00
CA CYS A 23 -23.66 -6.05 -6.12
C CYS A 23 -22.69 -7.11 -6.67
N ALA A 24 -21.42 -6.73 -6.80
CA ALA A 24 -20.33 -7.63 -7.19
C ALA A 24 -19.21 -7.57 -6.15
N GLU A 25 -18.61 -8.72 -5.85
CA GLU A 25 -17.38 -8.82 -5.08
C GLU A 25 -16.57 -10.02 -5.58
N ILE A 26 -15.25 -9.85 -5.64
CA ILE A 26 -14.29 -10.94 -5.81
C ILE A 26 -13.25 -10.86 -4.70
N VAL A 27 -12.91 -12.02 -4.16
CA VAL A 27 -11.94 -12.18 -3.08
C VAL A 27 -10.82 -13.07 -3.59
N SER A 28 -9.57 -12.62 -3.41
CA SER A 28 -8.41 -13.44 -3.73
C SER A 28 -8.29 -14.64 -2.78
N ALA A 29 -7.90 -15.79 -3.32
CA ALA A 29 -7.76 -17.03 -2.55
C ALA A 29 -6.49 -17.10 -1.68
N ARG A 30 -5.61 -16.08 -1.76
CA ARG A 30 -4.33 -16.04 -1.06
C ARG A 30 -4.08 -14.67 -0.47
N THR A 31 -3.25 -14.64 0.57
CA THR A 31 -2.64 -13.43 1.12
C THR A 31 -1.38 -13.06 0.34
N PHE A 32 -1.02 -11.78 0.34
CA PHE A 32 0.11 -11.23 -0.39
C PHE A 32 1.14 -10.54 0.52
N GLY A 33 0.68 -9.82 1.56
CA GLY A 33 1.52 -9.09 2.50
C GLY A 33 2.20 -7.84 1.95
N TYR A 34 3.36 -7.50 2.50
CA TYR A 34 4.06 -6.26 2.14
C TYR A 34 4.47 -6.23 0.66
N GLY A 35 4.12 -5.14 -0.03
CA GLY A 35 4.38 -4.97 -1.46
C GLY A 35 3.55 -3.87 -2.09
N SER A 36 3.68 -3.72 -3.40
CA SER A 36 2.86 -2.82 -4.22
C SER A 36 1.65 -3.57 -4.77
N TYR A 37 0.46 -3.04 -4.51
CA TYR A 37 -0.82 -3.46 -5.04
C TYR A 37 -1.22 -2.46 -6.12
N ARG A 38 -1.49 -2.95 -7.34
CA ARG A 38 -1.75 -2.10 -8.51
C ARG A 38 -3.02 -2.58 -9.20
N PHE A 39 -3.96 -1.66 -9.35
CA PHE A 39 -5.25 -1.89 -9.99
C PHE A 39 -5.33 -0.98 -11.20
N GLU A 40 -5.32 -1.56 -12.40
CA GLU A 40 -5.54 -0.80 -13.64
C GLU A 40 -7.02 -0.90 -14.03
N ILE A 41 -7.67 0.24 -14.22
CA ILE A 41 -9.09 0.38 -14.48
C ILE A 41 -9.28 0.85 -15.91
N ASP A 42 -10.29 0.28 -16.58
CA ASP A 42 -10.71 0.61 -17.93
C ASP A 42 -12.15 1.15 -17.93
N SER A 43 -12.40 2.14 -17.07
CA SER A 43 -13.69 2.77 -16.83
C SER A 43 -13.51 4.15 -16.18
N GLU A 44 -14.46 5.05 -16.44
CA GLU A 44 -14.48 6.40 -15.87
C GLU A 44 -14.93 6.37 -14.41
N VAL A 45 -13.97 6.35 -13.48
CA VAL A 45 -14.24 6.39 -12.02
C VAL A 45 -14.99 7.67 -11.63
N ASP A 46 -14.72 8.79 -12.32
CA ASP A 46 -15.39 10.06 -12.05
C ASP A 46 -16.89 10.03 -12.35
N ASN A 47 -17.31 9.15 -13.25
CA ASN A 47 -18.68 9.04 -13.75
C ASN A 47 -19.47 7.93 -13.05
N LEU A 48 -18.92 7.37 -11.95
CA LEU A 48 -19.68 6.46 -11.11
C LEU A 48 -20.94 7.15 -10.57
N ASP A 49 -22.04 6.40 -10.56
CA ASP A 49 -23.27 6.83 -9.93
C ASP A 49 -23.02 7.29 -8.49
N VAL A 50 -23.68 8.36 -8.07
CA VAL A 50 -23.43 9.00 -6.78
C VAL A 50 -23.61 8.05 -5.58
N LYS A 51 -24.40 6.97 -5.73
CA LYS A 51 -24.63 5.95 -4.69
C LYS A 51 -23.81 4.68 -4.89
N THR A 52 -22.92 4.63 -5.89
CA THR A 52 -22.05 3.49 -6.13
C THR A 52 -20.70 3.70 -5.47
N VAL A 53 -20.14 2.62 -4.94
CA VAL A 53 -18.79 2.56 -4.40
C VAL A 53 -18.03 1.46 -5.11
N LEU A 54 -16.91 1.81 -5.72
CA LEU A 54 -15.88 0.87 -6.15
C LEU A 54 -14.86 0.76 -5.02
N GLY A 55 -14.64 -0.43 -4.48
CA GLY A 55 -13.59 -0.69 -3.49
C GLY A 55 -12.49 -1.58 -4.06
N LEU A 56 -11.23 -1.19 -3.81
CA LEU A 56 -10.00 -1.92 -4.17
C LEU A 56 -9.10 -1.98 -2.94
N PHE A 57 -9.08 -3.12 -2.24
CA PHE A 57 -8.63 -3.11 -0.85
C PHE A 57 -8.05 -4.43 -0.36
N THR A 58 -7.35 -4.38 0.78
CA THR A 58 -7.04 -5.56 1.60
C THR A 58 -8.07 -5.73 2.70
N TRP A 59 -8.36 -6.97 3.11
CA TRP A 59 -9.26 -7.25 4.22
C TRP A 59 -8.90 -8.57 4.92
N SER A 60 -8.96 -8.58 6.24
CA SER A 60 -8.92 -9.76 7.10
C SER A 60 -10.23 -9.88 7.88
N ASP A 61 -10.73 -11.11 8.05
CA ASP A 61 -11.89 -11.34 8.94
C ASP A 61 -11.49 -11.29 10.43
N ASP A 62 -10.19 -11.19 10.75
CA ASP A 62 -9.67 -10.87 12.08
C ASP A 62 -9.60 -9.34 12.28
N PRO A 63 -10.34 -8.77 13.24
CA PRO A 63 -10.41 -7.32 13.46
C PRO A 63 -9.10 -6.69 13.97
N ALA A 64 -8.07 -7.49 14.26
CA ALA A 64 -6.76 -6.97 14.60
C ALA A 64 -6.24 -6.00 13.53
N TYR A 65 -5.64 -4.89 13.97
CA TYR A 65 -5.13 -3.83 13.11
C TYR A 65 -6.19 -3.25 12.15
N ALA A 66 -7.43 -3.10 12.64
CA ALA A 66 -8.57 -2.61 11.85
C ALA A 66 -8.76 -3.43 10.56
N ASP A 67 -8.93 -4.74 10.75
CA ASP A 67 -9.17 -5.72 9.67
C ASP A 67 -8.02 -5.76 8.63
N ARG A 68 -6.85 -5.17 8.96
CA ARG A 68 -5.70 -4.99 8.06
C ARG A 68 -6.12 -4.32 6.74
N GLU A 69 -7.07 -3.41 6.82
CA GLU A 69 -7.73 -2.82 5.66
C GLU A 69 -7.03 -1.54 5.19
N ILE A 70 -6.68 -1.54 3.90
CA ILE A 70 -6.05 -0.47 3.14
C ILE A 70 -6.85 -0.32 1.87
N ASP A 71 -7.44 0.86 1.66
CA ASP A 71 -8.44 1.08 0.62
C ASP A 71 -8.00 2.11 -0.42
N VAL A 72 -8.29 1.79 -1.68
CA VAL A 72 -8.55 2.79 -2.72
C VAL A 72 -10.03 2.66 -3.09
N GLU A 73 -10.77 3.75 -2.97
CA GLU A 73 -12.21 3.75 -3.25
C GLU A 73 -12.60 4.85 -4.24
N GLY A 74 -13.45 4.50 -5.20
CA GLY A 74 -14.14 5.44 -6.08
C GLY A 74 -15.60 5.60 -5.64
N SER A 75 -15.96 6.76 -5.11
CA SER A 75 -17.34 7.12 -4.78
C SER A 75 -17.50 8.59 -4.40
N ARG A 76 -18.73 9.10 -4.60
CA ARG A 76 -19.23 10.35 -3.99
C ARG A 76 -20.06 10.13 -2.73
N TRP A 77 -20.21 8.88 -2.26
CA TRP A 77 -20.85 8.54 -0.99
C TRP A 77 -22.26 9.13 -0.82
N GLY A 78 -23.05 9.12 -1.90
CA GLY A 78 -24.40 9.67 -1.94
C GLY A 78 -24.47 11.21 -2.02
N ASN A 79 -23.35 11.92 -2.01
CA ASN A 79 -23.29 13.38 -2.06
C ASN A 79 -22.90 13.89 -3.46
N ALA A 80 -23.89 14.23 -4.28
CA ALA A 80 -23.65 14.73 -5.64
C ALA A 80 -22.90 16.08 -5.68
N ALA A 81 -22.87 16.82 -4.57
CA ALA A 81 -22.15 18.08 -4.47
C ALA A 81 -20.68 17.90 -4.02
N ASP A 82 -20.25 16.68 -3.65
CA ASP A 82 -18.84 16.43 -3.37
C ASP A 82 -18.03 16.51 -4.67
N SER A 83 -17.07 17.43 -4.68
CA SER A 83 -16.14 17.56 -5.80
C SER A 83 -15.14 16.42 -5.85
N ASN A 84 -14.93 15.69 -4.75
CA ASN A 84 -14.09 14.51 -4.71
C ASN A 84 -14.92 13.26 -4.99
N ASN A 85 -14.44 12.44 -5.92
CA ASN A 85 -15.09 11.20 -6.35
C ASN A 85 -14.28 9.95 -5.99
N ALA A 86 -13.21 10.10 -5.21
CA ALA A 86 -12.39 9.01 -4.74
C ALA A 86 -11.73 9.31 -3.39
N GLN A 87 -11.19 8.27 -2.74
CA GLN A 87 -10.42 8.38 -1.52
C GLN A 87 -9.38 7.29 -1.37
N PHE A 88 -8.33 7.59 -0.60
CA PHE A 88 -7.43 6.61 -0.02
C PHE A 88 -7.72 6.50 1.47
N VAL A 89 -7.68 5.28 2.01
CA VAL A 89 -7.96 5.02 3.41
C VAL A 89 -6.98 3.99 3.96
N VAL A 90 -6.56 4.18 5.20
CA VAL A 90 -6.04 3.10 6.05
C VAL A 90 -6.92 3.06 7.28
N GLN A 91 -7.67 1.98 7.49
CA GLN A 91 -8.69 1.95 8.53
C GLN A 91 -8.11 2.18 9.94
N PRO A 92 -8.90 2.69 10.89
CA PRO A 92 -10.31 3.11 10.77
C PRO A 92 -10.50 4.47 10.08
N TYR A 93 -11.44 4.56 9.15
CA TYR A 93 -11.70 5.76 8.32
C TYR A 93 -12.15 7.00 9.11
N ASP A 94 -12.73 6.81 10.29
CA ASP A 94 -13.32 7.86 11.13
C ASP A 94 -12.30 8.57 12.03
N ILE A 95 -11.05 8.07 12.05
CA ILE A 95 -9.95 8.69 12.78
C ILE A 95 -9.29 9.76 11.90
N ALA A 96 -9.03 10.93 12.50
CA ALA A 96 -8.37 12.03 11.80
C ALA A 96 -7.00 11.59 11.22
N GLY A 97 -6.81 11.84 9.93
CA GLY A 97 -5.56 11.52 9.22
C GLY A 97 -5.49 10.09 8.64
N HIS A 98 -6.55 9.29 8.76
CA HIS A 98 -6.63 7.95 8.17
C HIS A 98 -7.21 7.92 6.75
N LEU A 99 -7.73 9.05 6.27
CA LEU A 99 -8.40 9.16 4.98
C LEU A 99 -8.04 10.47 4.30
N VAL A 100 -7.85 10.41 2.98
CA VAL A 100 -7.80 11.59 2.12
C VAL A 100 -8.74 11.42 0.93
N ARG A 101 -9.60 12.42 0.70
CA ARG A 101 -10.45 12.50 -0.49
C ARG A 101 -9.72 13.22 -1.62
N TYR A 102 -9.95 12.79 -2.85
CA TYR A 102 -9.39 13.43 -4.04
C TYR A 102 -10.34 13.32 -5.23
N ASP A 103 -10.08 14.14 -6.25
CA ASP A 103 -10.81 14.14 -7.51
C ASP A 103 -10.05 13.35 -8.56
N VAL A 104 -10.70 12.33 -9.14
CA VAL A 104 -10.32 11.75 -10.43
C VAL A 104 -10.92 12.64 -11.52
N PRO A 105 -10.11 13.29 -12.36
CA PRO A 105 -10.63 14.20 -13.38
C PRO A 105 -11.54 13.52 -14.39
N ALA A 106 -12.50 14.29 -14.91
CA ALA A 106 -13.49 13.80 -15.86
C ALA A 106 -12.89 13.19 -17.13
N GLY A 107 -13.49 12.09 -17.60
CA GLY A 107 -13.18 11.46 -18.89
C GLY A 107 -11.90 10.63 -18.89
N ILE A 108 -11.35 10.30 -17.71
CA ILE A 108 -10.24 9.35 -17.60
C ILE A 108 -10.83 7.94 -17.56
N SER A 109 -10.82 7.28 -18.71
CA SER A 109 -11.25 5.88 -18.85
C SER A 109 -10.13 4.87 -18.64
N ASP A 110 -8.87 5.29 -18.68
CA ASP A 110 -7.71 4.45 -18.36
C ASP A 110 -6.96 5.07 -17.18
N SER A 111 -6.98 4.40 -16.03
CA SER A 111 -6.31 4.85 -14.82
C SER A 111 -5.65 3.70 -14.07
N THR A 112 -4.63 4.03 -13.29
CA THR A 112 -4.02 3.11 -12.33
C THR A 112 -4.23 3.66 -10.94
N HIS A 113 -4.69 2.82 -10.03
CA HIS A 113 -4.72 3.12 -8.61
C HIS A 113 -3.87 2.10 -7.87
N ALA A 114 -3.02 2.58 -6.98
CA ALA A 114 -2.04 1.72 -6.33
C ALA A 114 -1.75 2.19 -4.91
N PHE A 115 -1.32 1.22 -4.10
CA PHE A 115 -0.64 1.50 -2.85
C PHE A 115 0.57 0.58 -2.69
N THR A 116 1.61 1.08 -2.05
CA THR A 116 2.75 0.29 -1.60
C THR A 116 2.70 0.21 -0.09
N TRP A 117 2.56 -1.01 0.43
CA TRP A 117 2.47 -1.29 1.85
C TRP A 117 3.82 -1.78 2.36
N GLU A 118 4.43 -0.94 3.20
CA GLU A 118 5.68 -1.20 3.93
C GLU A 118 5.38 -1.38 5.41
N THR A 119 6.37 -1.83 6.18
CA THR A 119 6.20 -2.07 7.63
C THR A 119 5.81 -0.84 8.44
N ASN A 120 6.11 0.36 7.94
CA ASN A 120 5.91 1.61 8.66
C ASN A 120 5.31 2.74 7.80
N ARG A 121 4.97 2.44 6.54
CA ARG A 121 4.36 3.40 5.62
C ARG A 121 3.42 2.70 4.65
N VAL A 122 2.34 3.39 4.27
CA VAL A 122 1.59 3.10 3.05
C VAL A 122 1.70 4.30 2.12
N SER A 123 2.17 4.08 0.89
CA SER A 123 2.28 5.11 -0.14
C SER A 123 1.27 4.86 -1.25
N PHE A 124 0.30 5.75 -1.37
CA PHE A 124 -0.75 5.69 -2.38
C PHE A 124 -0.42 6.53 -3.60
N GLN A 125 -0.86 6.07 -4.76
CA GLN A 125 -0.76 6.82 -6.01
C GLN A 125 -1.90 6.44 -6.96
N SER A 126 -2.55 7.46 -7.53
CA SER A 126 -3.50 7.35 -8.63
C SER A 126 -2.92 8.05 -9.86
N LEU A 127 -2.96 7.40 -11.02
CA LEU A 127 -2.34 7.84 -12.27
C LEU A 127 -3.34 7.82 -13.44
N ARG A 128 -3.12 8.70 -14.40
CA ARG A 128 -3.66 8.58 -15.76
C ARG A 128 -2.91 7.47 -16.51
N GLY A 129 -3.64 6.58 -17.16
CA GLY A 129 -3.10 5.45 -17.92
C GLY A 129 -2.56 4.32 -17.05
N GLY A 130 -1.81 3.41 -17.69
CA GLY A 130 -1.17 2.27 -17.04
C GLY A 130 -0.07 2.64 -16.06
N TYR A 131 0.32 1.67 -15.23
CA TYR A 131 1.29 1.90 -14.16
C TYR A 131 2.66 2.34 -14.71
N SER A 132 3.25 3.37 -14.09
CA SER A 132 4.65 3.73 -14.28
C SER A 132 5.33 3.90 -12.92
N PRO A 133 6.52 3.30 -12.70
CA PRO A 133 7.28 3.51 -11.46
C PRO A 133 7.89 4.92 -11.37
N SER A 134 7.92 5.66 -12.47
CA SER A 134 8.38 7.05 -12.54
C SER A 134 7.46 7.81 -13.50
N PRO A 135 6.21 8.09 -13.07
CA PRO A 135 5.24 8.76 -13.91
C PRO A 135 5.67 10.20 -14.16
N ASP A 136 5.34 10.72 -15.35
CA ASP A 136 5.37 12.16 -15.57
C ASP A 136 4.45 12.83 -14.52
N PRO A 137 4.87 13.92 -13.85
CA PRO A 137 4.04 14.61 -12.86
C PRO A 137 2.65 15.00 -13.37
N THR A 138 2.49 15.24 -14.68
CA THR A 138 1.19 15.54 -15.31
C THR A 138 0.23 14.35 -15.37
N ASN A 139 0.74 13.12 -15.24
CA ASN A 139 -0.06 11.91 -15.18
C ASN A 139 -0.49 11.56 -13.74
N ILE A 140 0.03 12.25 -12.72
CA ILE A 140 -0.36 12.00 -11.33
C ILE A 140 -1.73 12.65 -11.07
N ILE A 141 -2.71 11.83 -10.72
CA ILE A 141 -4.04 12.28 -10.28
C ILE A 141 -3.99 12.67 -8.81
N SER A 142 -3.46 11.77 -7.97
CA SER A 142 -3.33 11.98 -6.54
C SER A 142 -2.22 11.10 -5.97
N ALA A 143 -1.59 11.54 -4.88
CA ALA A 143 -0.63 10.76 -4.13
C ALA A 143 -0.72 11.10 -2.64
N TRP A 144 -0.51 10.11 -1.78
CA TRP A 144 -0.59 10.28 -0.34
C TRP A 144 0.33 9.31 0.39
N ASN A 145 0.97 9.79 1.45
CA ASN A 145 1.80 8.96 2.32
C ASN A 145 1.16 8.91 3.70
N TYR A 146 1.00 7.69 4.21
CA TYR A 146 0.42 7.42 5.51
C TYR A 146 1.42 6.66 6.40
N SER A 147 1.58 7.09 7.65
CA SER A 147 2.50 6.47 8.61
C SER A 147 1.99 6.48 10.06
N LEU A 148 0.71 6.83 10.29
CA LEU A 148 0.18 7.00 11.65
C LEU A 148 -0.03 5.66 12.38
N ALA A 149 -0.72 4.72 11.74
CA ALA A 149 -1.02 3.40 12.29
C ALA A 149 -1.07 2.35 11.18
N VAL A 150 0.10 2.08 10.57
CA VAL A 150 0.21 1.12 9.45
C VAL A 150 -0.08 -0.30 9.95
N PRO A 151 -1.05 -1.02 9.35
CA PRO A 151 -1.39 -2.36 9.79
C PRO A 151 -0.23 -3.33 9.56
N GLN A 152 -0.17 -4.38 10.38
CA GLN A 152 0.71 -5.51 10.13
C GLN A 152 0.05 -6.47 9.14
N THR A 153 0.83 -7.03 8.21
CA THR A 153 0.35 -8.14 7.39
C THR A 153 0.13 -9.40 8.24
N GLY A 154 -0.79 -10.24 7.83
CA GLY A 154 -1.16 -11.50 8.44
C GLY A 154 -1.93 -12.36 7.45
N ASP A 155 -3.25 -12.38 7.60
CA ASP A 155 -4.20 -13.22 6.86
C ASP A 155 -5.11 -12.41 5.91
N GLU A 156 -4.75 -11.15 5.64
CA GLU A 156 -5.52 -10.32 4.73
C GLU A 156 -5.55 -10.90 3.31
N ASN A 157 -6.64 -10.69 2.61
CA ASN A 157 -6.80 -11.00 1.20
C ASN A 157 -7.13 -9.71 0.44
N VAL A 158 -6.80 -9.68 -0.84
CA VAL A 158 -7.24 -8.60 -1.74
C VAL A 158 -8.68 -8.84 -2.12
N ARG A 159 -9.48 -7.78 -2.05
CA ARG A 159 -10.88 -7.73 -2.45
C ARG A 159 -11.12 -6.59 -3.42
N LEU A 160 -11.98 -6.85 -4.41
CA LEU A 160 -12.51 -5.84 -5.30
C LEU A 160 -14.03 -5.96 -5.27
N ASN A 161 -14.73 -4.85 -5.01
CA ASN A 161 -16.18 -4.84 -4.98
C ASN A 161 -16.75 -3.61 -5.70
N LEU A 162 -18.00 -3.77 -6.14
CA LEU A 162 -18.81 -2.68 -6.68
C LEU A 162 -20.18 -2.77 -6.02
N TRP A 163 -20.48 -1.82 -5.13
CA TRP A 163 -21.62 -1.90 -4.21
C TRP A 163 -22.40 -0.60 -4.06
N LEU A 164 -23.60 -0.72 -3.48
CA LEU A 164 -24.55 0.37 -3.29
C LEU A 164 -24.42 0.98 -1.90
N TYR A 165 -24.01 2.24 -1.84
CA TYR A 165 -23.98 3.02 -0.62
C TYR A 165 -25.38 3.07 0.01
N THR A 166 -25.48 2.69 1.29
CA THR A 166 -26.75 2.54 2.05
C THR A 166 -27.74 1.51 1.49
N GLY A 167 -27.35 0.69 0.51
CA GLY A 167 -28.24 -0.24 -0.18
C GLY A 167 -29.26 0.43 -1.12
N SER A 168 -29.10 1.73 -1.37
CA SER A 168 -30.00 2.51 -2.22
C SER A 168 -29.74 2.24 -3.70
N PRO A 169 -30.77 2.13 -4.56
CA PRO A 169 -30.59 2.01 -6.01
C PRO A 169 -29.78 3.17 -6.61
N PRO A 170 -28.99 2.94 -7.68
CA PRO A 170 -28.32 3.99 -8.43
C PRO A 170 -29.26 5.12 -8.85
N ALA A 171 -28.77 6.36 -8.87
CA ALA A 171 -29.53 7.47 -9.42
C ALA A 171 -29.92 7.19 -10.88
N GLY A 172 -31.21 7.27 -11.18
CA GLY A 172 -31.75 6.93 -12.50
C GLY A 172 -32.11 5.46 -12.72
N ASN A 173 -31.97 4.58 -11.70
CA ASN A 173 -32.35 3.16 -11.79
C ASN A 173 -31.64 2.37 -12.91
N LEU A 174 -30.41 2.75 -13.24
CA LEU A 174 -29.59 2.07 -14.25
C LEU A 174 -28.58 1.12 -13.60
N GLU A 175 -28.26 0.03 -14.29
CA GLU A 175 -27.17 -0.87 -13.89
C GLU A 175 -25.81 -0.17 -14.07
N VAL A 176 -24.87 -0.44 -13.18
CA VAL A 176 -23.54 0.20 -13.17
C VAL A 176 -22.48 -0.88 -13.38
N GLU A 177 -21.46 -0.57 -14.18
CA GLU A 177 -20.36 -1.46 -14.50
C GLU A 177 -19.02 -0.75 -14.32
N VAL A 178 -18.03 -1.49 -13.79
CA VAL A 178 -16.62 -1.13 -13.80
C VAL A 178 -15.83 -2.27 -14.42
N ILE A 179 -14.94 -1.93 -15.34
CA ILE A 179 -14.00 -2.85 -15.98
C ILE A 179 -12.63 -2.64 -15.36
N ILE A 180 -12.04 -3.70 -14.83
CA ILE A 180 -10.69 -3.76 -14.29
C ILE A 180 -9.81 -4.45 -15.32
N LYS A 181 -8.82 -3.73 -15.85
CA LYS A 181 -7.87 -4.24 -16.85
C LYS A 181 -6.95 -5.28 -16.25
N SER A 182 -6.39 -4.99 -15.07
CA SER A 182 -5.51 -5.93 -14.38
C SER A 182 -5.39 -5.64 -12.89
N PHE A 183 -5.00 -6.67 -12.15
CA PHE A 183 -4.47 -6.56 -10.80
C PHE A 183 -3.05 -7.14 -10.77
N GLN A 184 -2.10 -6.39 -10.22
CA GLN A 184 -0.73 -6.85 -10.03
C GLN A 184 -0.29 -6.62 -8.58
N PHE A 185 0.26 -7.67 -7.97
CA PHE A 185 1.03 -7.56 -6.74
C PHE A 185 2.52 -7.72 -7.05
N VAL A 186 3.33 -6.80 -6.51
CA VAL A 186 4.79 -6.88 -6.56
C VAL A 186 5.30 -6.87 -5.11
N PRO A 187 5.91 -7.96 -4.62
CA PRO A 187 6.52 -7.98 -3.29
C PRO A 187 7.53 -6.85 -3.14
N LEU A 188 7.70 -6.32 -1.92
CA LEU A 188 8.85 -5.44 -1.66
C LEU A 188 10.15 -6.18 -1.97
N ASP A 189 11.10 -5.47 -2.58
CA ASP A 189 12.45 -6.01 -2.72
C ASP A 189 12.99 -6.43 -1.34
N LEU A 190 13.70 -7.55 -1.33
CA LEU A 190 14.39 -7.99 -0.12
C LEU A 190 15.26 -6.83 0.40
N PRO A 191 15.28 -6.59 1.73
CA PRO A 191 16.21 -5.66 2.33
C PRO A 191 17.60 -5.92 1.76
N GLN A 192 18.17 -4.93 1.07
CA GLN A 192 19.56 -5.03 0.69
C GLN A 192 20.40 -5.02 1.98
N PRO A 193 21.35 -5.95 2.15
CA PRO A 193 22.27 -5.90 3.27
C PRO A 193 22.91 -4.52 3.36
N ALA A 194 23.01 -3.99 4.58
CA ALA A 194 23.71 -2.73 4.80
C ALA A 194 25.18 -2.88 4.37
N LEU A 195 25.71 -1.87 3.67
CA LEU A 195 27.14 -1.81 3.39
C LEU A 195 27.82 -0.97 4.48
N LEU A 196 28.74 -1.59 5.21
CA LEU A 196 29.57 -0.91 6.20
C LEU A 196 30.71 -0.17 5.48
N LYS A 197 30.90 1.11 5.81
CA LYS A 197 31.95 1.98 5.26
C LYS A 197 32.66 2.73 6.37
N ASP A 198 33.83 3.29 6.05
CA ASP A 198 34.57 4.20 6.92
C ASP A 198 34.84 3.61 8.31
N ILE A 199 35.16 2.31 8.37
CA ILE A 199 35.38 1.61 9.62
C ILE A 199 36.63 2.16 10.29
N THR A 200 36.46 2.73 11.47
CA THR A 200 37.53 3.32 12.28
C THR A 200 37.51 2.77 13.69
N ARG A 201 38.69 2.69 14.28
CA ARG A 201 38.87 2.39 15.71
C ARG A 201 39.11 3.69 16.45
N LEU A 202 38.22 4.00 17.39
CA LEU A 202 38.31 5.19 18.24
C LEU A 202 39.43 5.05 19.28
N ALA A 203 39.84 6.16 19.90
CA ALA A 203 40.91 6.19 20.89
C ALA A 203 40.63 5.31 22.13
N ASN A 204 39.36 5.11 22.47
CA ASN A 204 38.92 4.21 23.54
C ASN A 204 38.85 2.73 23.10
N GLY A 205 39.27 2.42 21.87
CA GLY A 205 39.32 1.07 21.33
C GLY A 205 38.01 0.57 20.68
N LEU A 206 36.91 1.33 20.80
CA LEU A 206 35.60 1.01 20.22
C LEU A 206 35.56 1.26 18.71
N ALA A 207 34.65 0.60 18.01
CA ALA A 207 34.46 0.77 16.57
C ALA A 207 33.43 1.86 16.26
N GLN A 208 33.69 2.62 15.20
CA GLN A 208 32.73 3.51 14.56
C GLN A 208 32.75 3.28 13.05
N PHE A 209 31.58 3.27 12.42
CA PHE A 209 31.46 3.13 10.96
C PHE A 209 30.16 3.72 10.44
N SER A 210 30.18 4.05 9.15
CA SER A 210 29.01 4.47 8.37
C SER A 210 28.27 3.23 7.85
N ILE A 211 26.95 3.30 7.82
CA ILE A 211 26.05 2.29 7.28
C ILE A 211 25.33 2.91 6.10
N GLN A 212 25.62 2.43 4.88
CA GLN A 212 24.77 2.73 3.74
C GLN A 212 23.43 2.03 3.97
N SER A 213 22.44 2.84 4.33
CA SER A 213 21.16 2.39 4.86
C SER A 213 20.03 2.80 3.92
N GLN A 214 18.88 2.16 4.09
CA GLN A 214 17.62 2.64 3.54
C GLN A 214 16.88 3.32 4.70
N PRO A 215 16.34 4.54 4.48
CA PRO A 215 15.43 5.14 5.46
C PRO A 215 14.33 4.14 5.85
N ASP A 216 13.83 4.27 7.07
CA ASP A 216 12.74 3.48 7.62
C ASP A 216 13.07 2.00 7.88
N ARG A 217 14.34 1.62 7.81
CA ARG A 217 14.81 0.28 8.19
C ARG A 217 15.53 0.27 9.54
N ARG A 218 15.36 -0.86 10.25
CA ARG A 218 16.13 -1.20 11.45
C ARG A 218 17.24 -2.17 11.08
N TYR A 219 18.48 -1.78 11.36
CA TYR A 219 19.66 -2.62 11.18
C TYR A 219 20.12 -3.14 12.54
N GLN A 220 20.13 -4.46 12.72
CA GLN A 220 20.76 -5.11 13.88
C GLN A 220 22.23 -5.34 13.53
N ILE A 221 23.12 -4.74 14.32
CA ILE A 221 24.57 -4.86 14.15
C ILE A 221 25.06 -5.99 15.04
N GLN A 222 25.83 -6.90 14.46
CA GLN A 222 26.45 -8.00 15.19
C GLN A 222 27.97 -7.89 15.15
N THR A 223 28.63 -8.35 16.22
CA THR A 223 30.08 -8.40 16.36
C THR A 223 30.57 -9.79 16.70
N THR A 224 31.78 -10.12 16.30
CA THR A 224 32.45 -11.40 16.60
C THR A 224 33.97 -11.23 16.64
N THR A 225 34.65 -12.13 17.35
CA THR A 225 36.11 -12.26 17.35
C THR A 225 36.62 -13.46 16.55
N ASN A 226 35.73 -14.37 16.15
CA ASN A 226 36.11 -15.65 15.52
C ASN A 226 35.31 -16.00 14.25
N LEU A 227 34.43 -15.11 13.78
CA LEU A 227 33.57 -15.28 12.60
C LEU A 227 32.49 -16.38 12.73
N ILE A 228 32.37 -17.00 13.91
CA ILE A 228 31.44 -18.10 14.19
C ILE A 228 30.40 -17.62 15.21
N ASP A 229 30.86 -17.11 16.35
CA ASP A 229 30.00 -16.68 17.45
C ASP A 229 29.71 -15.19 17.32
N TRP A 230 28.51 -14.88 16.81
CA TRP A 230 28.05 -13.51 16.60
C TRP A 230 27.16 -13.07 17.76
N GLN A 231 27.47 -11.90 18.32
CA GLN A 231 26.72 -11.27 19.40
C GLN A 231 26.14 -9.94 18.94
N GLU A 232 24.99 -9.54 19.48
CA GLU A 232 24.42 -8.23 19.19
C GLU A 232 25.32 -7.12 19.75
N ALA A 233 25.76 -6.21 18.89
CA ALA A 233 26.53 -5.02 19.26
C ALA A 233 25.61 -3.80 19.42
N GLY A 234 24.47 -3.79 18.73
CA GLY A 234 23.46 -2.75 18.85
C GLY A 234 22.54 -2.69 17.64
N VAL A 235 21.76 -1.61 17.59
CA VAL A 235 20.72 -1.41 16.58
C VAL A 235 20.78 0.01 16.07
N VAL A 236 20.62 0.18 14.77
CA VAL A 236 20.45 1.48 14.11
C VAL A 236 19.08 1.55 13.46
N LEU A 237 18.28 2.53 13.88
CA LEU A 237 17.10 2.95 13.12
C LEU A 237 17.55 3.97 12.08
N ALA A 238 17.54 3.59 10.82
CA ALA A 238 17.95 4.46 9.73
C ALA A 238 16.82 5.42 9.38
N THR A 239 17.07 6.72 9.52
CA THR A 239 16.16 7.78 9.07
C THR A 239 16.62 8.42 7.76
N ASN A 240 17.80 8.03 7.26
CA ASN A 240 18.45 8.56 6.07
C ASN A 240 19.13 7.44 5.28
N VAL A 241 19.64 7.76 4.09
CA VAL A 241 20.40 6.83 3.23
C VAL A 241 21.81 6.50 3.76
N SER A 242 22.21 7.18 4.84
CA SER A 242 23.45 6.95 5.57
C SER A 242 23.19 7.14 7.06
N SER A 243 23.68 6.22 7.87
CA SER A 243 23.57 6.25 9.33
C SER A 243 24.93 5.93 9.94
N VAL A 244 25.26 6.48 11.11
CA VAL A 244 26.52 6.17 11.80
C VAL A 244 26.23 5.25 12.97
N PHE A 245 26.99 4.17 13.09
CA PHE A 245 27.02 3.33 14.28
C PHE A 245 28.29 3.62 15.06
N THR A 246 28.13 3.88 16.36
CA THR A 246 29.24 3.91 17.32
C THR A 246 28.98 2.86 18.36
N GLU A 247 29.89 1.91 18.48
CA GLU A 247 29.83 0.89 19.50
C GLU A 247 29.89 1.54 20.89
N THR A 248 29.01 1.11 21.80
CA THR A 248 28.88 1.70 23.14
C THR A 248 29.61 0.89 24.20
N ASN A 249 29.83 -0.41 23.97
CA ASN A 249 30.54 -1.31 24.86
C ASN A 249 31.27 -2.39 24.06
N SER A 250 32.42 -2.86 24.56
CA SER A 250 33.12 -4.03 24.04
C SER A 250 33.58 -4.92 25.17
N SER A 251 33.14 -6.17 25.17
CA SER A 251 33.64 -7.23 26.05
C SER A 251 34.91 -7.91 25.50
N ALA A 252 35.24 -7.68 24.23
CA ALA A 252 36.28 -8.39 23.50
C ALA A 252 37.56 -7.55 23.35
N SER A 253 38.71 -8.19 23.60
CA SER A 253 40.04 -7.69 23.24
C SER A 253 40.51 -8.31 21.92
N GLY A 254 41.20 -7.53 21.08
CA GLY A 254 41.76 -8.00 19.80
C GLY A 254 40.95 -7.60 18.55
N THR A 255 41.15 -8.34 17.46
CA THR A 255 40.47 -8.12 16.18
C THR A 255 38.99 -8.46 16.29
N ARG A 256 38.13 -7.60 15.74
CA ARG A 256 36.68 -7.75 15.76
C ARG A 256 36.12 -7.54 14.36
N TYR A 257 35.08 -8.29 14.04
CA TYR A 257 34.39 -8.23 12.76
C TYR A 257 32.94 -7.83 13.00
N PHE A 258 32.38 -7.05 12.08
CA PHE A 258 31.02 -6.53 12.17
C PHE A 258 30.22 -6.93 10.93
N ARG A 259 28.91 -7.17 11.12
CA ARG A 259 27.94 -7.37 10.05
C ARG A 259 26.59 -6.76 10.41
#